data_AF-A0A536SBS0-F1
#
_entry.id   AF-A0A536SBS0-F1
#
_cell.length_a   1.000
_cell.length_b   1.000
_cell.length_c   1.000
_cell.angle_alpha   90.00
_cell.angle_beta   90.00
_cell.angle_gamma   90.00
#
_symmetry.space_group_name_H-M   'P 1'
#
loop_
_entity.id
_entity.type
_entity.pdbx_description
1 polymer ?
#
loop_
_entity_poly.entity_id
_entity_poly.type
_entity_poly.pdbx_seq_one_letter_code
_entity_poly.pdbx_strand_id
1 'polypeptide(L)'
;MEFFKIRKDIPFMRHALAFNVVSLVTFVLAVFFLATQGLNFSIEFTGGTVMEVSYEHAAEVDKIRKALDGRGYNDYSVQNFGSSRDILIRMPLKPGQNSADLSKAVMEGLSADDGTAKLRRVEFVGPQVGRELAENG
;
A
#
# COMPACT_ATOMS: atom_id res chain seq x y z
N MET A 1 13.32 43.51 -37.49
CA MET A 1 13.50 42.25 -38.26
C MET A 1 13.29 41.11 -37.29
N GLU A 2 12.19 40.36 -37.39
CA GLU A 2 11.91 39.24 -36.49
C GLU A 2 12.74 38.02 -36.89
N PHE A 3 13.61 37.55 -35.99
CA PHE A 3 14.73 36.65 -36.28
C PHE A 3 14.44 35.14 -36.09
N PHE A 4 13.21 34.73 -35.80
CA PHE A 4 12.88 33.30 -35.62
C PHE A 4 11.53 32.93 -36.23
N LYS A 5 11.54 32.46 -37.49
CA LYS A 5 10.39 31.79 -38.13
C LYS A 5 10.53 30.28 -37.98
N ILE A 6 10.17 29.74 -36.82
CA ILE A 6 9.98 28.29 -36.67
C ILE A 6 8.64 27.95 -37.32
N ARG A 7 8.64 27.55 -38.60
CA ARG A 7 7.46 26.97 -39.25
C ARG A 7 7.60 25.46 -39.32
N LYS A 8 7.08 24.78 -38.31
CA LYS A 8 6.74 23.37 -38.36
C LYS A 8 5.46 23.19 -37.56
N ASP A 9 4.35 23.55 -38.18
CA ASP A 9 3.02 23.33 -37.60
C ASP A 9 2.75 21.83 -37.68
N ILE A 10 2.84 21.13 -36.54
CA ILE A 10 2.47 19.72 -36.46
C ILE A 10 0.93 19.67 -36.48
N PRO A 11 0.29 18.98 -37.45
CA PRO A 11 -1.16 18.93 -37.55
C PRO A 11 -1.75 17.93 -36.55
N PHE A 12 -1.68 18.24 -35.26
CA PHE A 12 -2.22 17.41 -34.17
C PHE A 12 -3.72 17.10 -34.36
N MET A 13 -4.48 18.08 -34.87
CA MET A 13 -5.91 17.93 -35.15
C MET A 13 -6.24 16.85 -36.17
N ARG A 14 -5.30 16.47 -37.05
CA ARG A 14 -5.52 15.39 -38.03
C ARG A 14 -5.65 14.02 -37.38
N HIS A 15 -5.02 13.83 -36.22
CA HIS A 15 -5.02 12.57 -35.47
C HIS A 15 -5.90 12.63 -34.21
N ALA A 16 -6.58 13.75 -33.96
CA ALA A 16 -7.42 13.95 -32.79
C ALA A 16 -8.50 12.85 -32.65
N LEU A 17 -9.12 12.43 -33.75
CA LEU A 17 -10.09 11.34 -33.75
C LEU A 17 -9.48 10.00 -33.30
N ALA A 18 -8.28 9.67 -33.80
CA ALA A 18 -7.59 8.44 -33.41
C ALA A 18 -7.19 8.45 -31.93
N PHE A 19 -6.64 9.56 -31.43
CA PHE A 19 -6.30 9.71 -30.01
C PHE A 19 -7.53 9.69 -29.11
N ASN A 20 -8.66 10.28 -29.55
CA ASN A 20 -9.92 10.22 -28.81
C ASN A 20 -10.46 8.79 -28.71
N VAL A 21 -10.40 8.00 -29.78
CA VAL A 21 -10.82 6.59 -29.75
C VAL A 21 -9.94 5.78 -28.80
N VAL A 22 -8.61 5.95 -28.88
CA VAL A 22 -7.68 5.26 -27.97
C VAL A 22 -7.91 5.67 -26.51
N SER A 23 -8.12 6.95 -26.25
CA SER A 23 -8.44 7.47 -24.92
C SER A 23 -9.74 6.87 -24.39
N LEU A 24 -10.79 6.85 -25.21
CA LEU A 24 -12.08 6.27 -24.84
C LEU A 24 -11.98 4.78 -24.54
N VAL A 25 -11.29 4.01 -25.38
CA VAL A 25 -11.07 2.58 -25.16
C VAL A 25 -10.30 2.33 -23.86
N THR A 26 -9.21 3.09 -23.63
CA THR A 26 -8.40 2.95 -22.41
C THR A 26 -9.21 3.32 -21.16
N PHE A 27 -10.05 4.36 -21.25
CA PHE A 27 -10.95 4.76 -20.18
C PHE A 27 -11.97 3.67 -19.86
N VAL A 28 -12.63 3.10 -20.87
CA VAL A 28 -13.59 2.00 -20.69
C VAL A 28 -12.91 0.78 -20.06
N LEU A 29 -11.70 0.43 -20.52
CA LEU A 29 -10.92 -0.65 -19.92
C LEU A 29 -10.57 -0.37 -18.45
N ALA A 30 -10.17 0.86 -18.13
CA ALA A 30 -9.87 1.25 -16.74
C ALA A 30 -11.10 1.12 -15.84
N VAL A 31 -12.27 1.59 -16.30
CA VAL A 31 -13.54 1.45 -15.56
C VAL A 31 -13.92 -0.03 -15.42
N PHE A 32 -13.77 -0.83 -16.48
CA PHE A 32 -14.04 -2.26 -16.44
C PHE A 32 -13.16 -3.00 -15.43
N PHE A 33 -11.85 -2.74 -15.41
CA PHE A 33 -10.94 -3.34 -14.43
C PHE A 33 -11.26 -2.87 -13.01
N LEU A 34 -11.56 -1.59 -12.82
CA LEU A 34 -11.94 -1.06 -11.51
C LEU A 34 -13.21 -1.73 -10.97
N ALA A 35 -14.22 -1.94 -11.82
CA ALA A 35 -15.49 -2.56 -11.44
C ALA A 35 -15.36 -4.07 -11.16
N THR A 36 -14.44 -4.78 -11.83
CA THR A 36 -14.30 -6.24 -11.72
C THR A 36 -13.23 -6.70 -10.73
N GLN A 37 -12.13 -5.97 -10.60
CA GLN A 37 -11.04 -6.27 -9.66
C GLN A 37 -11.21 -5.55 -8.32
N GLY A 38 -12.03 -4.49 -8.28
CA GLY A 38 -12.20 -3.65 -7.10
C GLY A 38 -11.00 -2.74 -6.84
N LEU A 39 -10.99 -2.15 -5.64
CA LEU A 39 -9.92 -1.28 -5.15
C LEU A 39 -9.11 -2.02 -4.09
N ASN A 40 -7.78 -1.91 -4.15
CA ASN A 40 -6.88 -2.36 -3.08
C ASN A 40 -6.92 -1.34 -1.93
N PHE A 41 -7.94 -1.45 -1.10
CA PHE A 41 -8.12 -0.56 0.05
C PHE A 41 -7.01 -0.77 1.09
N SER A 42 -6.43 0.32 1.55
CA SER A 42 -5.48 0.31 2.66
C SER A 42 -6.17 0.00 4.00
N ILE A 43 -5.40 -0.34 5.02
CA ILE A 43 -5.91 -0.70 6.36
C ILE A 43 -6.69 0.43 7.04
N GLU A 44 -6.47 1.68 6.63
CA GLU A 44 -7.23 2.85 7.07
C GLU A 44 -8.71 2.74 6.67
N PHE A 45 -9.01 2.01 5.59
CA PHE A 45 -10.36 1.80 5.07
C PHE A 45 -10.96 0.46 5.51
N THR A 46 -10.18 -0.61 5.49
CA THR A 46 -10.66 -1.97 5.83
C THR A 46 -10.64 -2.26 7.32
N GLY A 47 -9.93 -1.45 8.11
CA GLY A 47 -9.54 -1.78 9.47
C GLY A 47 -8.38 -2.79 9.51
N GLY A 48 -7.60 -2.74 10.59
CA GLY A 48 -6.39 -3.54 10.71
C GLY A 48 -5.59 -3.23 11.97
N THR A 49 -4.41 -3.84 12.04
CA THR A 49 -3.43 -3.63 13.10
C THR A 49 -2.18 -2.98 12.51
N VAL A 50 -1.72 -1.92 13.17
CA VAL A 50 -0.43 -1.26 12.90
C VAL A 50 0.51 -1.60 14.04
N MET A 51 1.70 -2.09 13.72
CA MET A 51 2.73 -2.45 14.67
C MET A 51 3.99 -1.67 14.37
N GLU A 52 4.55 -1.05 15.40
CA GLU A 52 5.84 -0.38 15.33
C GLU A 52 6.88 -1.28 16.02
N VAL A 53 7.86 -1.73 15.26
CA VAL A 53 8.91 -2.65 15.70
C VAL A 53 10.27 -1.98 15.52
N SER A 54 11.08 -1.99 16.57
CA SER A 54 12.39 -1.36 16.61
C SER A 54 13.47 -2.43 16.75
N TYR A 55 14.50 -2.36 15.92
CA TYR A 55 15.65 -3.26 15.92
C TYR A 55 16.89 -2.57 16.50
N GLU A 56 17.88 -3.33 16.95
CA GLU A 56 19.14 -2.75 17.44
C GLU A 56 20.04 -2.27 16.29
N HIS A 57 19.95 -2.93 15.14
CA HIS A 57 20.62 -2.56 13.88
C HIS A 57 19.61 -2.16 12.79
N ALA A 58 20.13 -1.70 11.64
CA ALA A 58 19.28 -1.39 10.50
C ALA A 58 18.45 -2.63 10.12
N ALA A 59 17.14 -2.44 10.02
CA ALA A 59 16.20 -3.50 9.75
C ALA A 59 16.14 -3.76 8.24
N GLU A 60 16.36 -5.01 7.84
CA GLU A 60 16.23 -5.42 6.44
C GLU A 60 14.77 -5.74 6.13
N VAL A 61 14.08 -4.77 5.51
CA VAL A 61 12.67 -4.88 5.16
C VAL A 61 12.38 -6.13 4.35
N ASP A 62 13.23 -6.50 3.39
CA ASP A 62 13.00 -7.68 2.54
C ASP A 62 13.11 -9.00 3.30
N LYS A 63 13.91 -9.08 4.37
CA LYS A 63 13.93 -10.27 5.25
C LYS A 63 12.63 -10.38 6.02
N ILE A 64 12.16 -9.26 6.57
CA ILE A 64 10.88 -9.19 7.29
C ILE A 64 9.73 -9.61 6.38
N ARG A 65 9.68 -9.12 5.12
CA ARG A 65 8.68 -9.54 4.13
C ARG A 65 8.71 -11.06 3.91
N LYS A 66 9.88 -11.62 3.61
CA LYS A 66 10.05 -13.07 3.41
C LYS A 66 9.63 -13.89 4.64
N ALA A 67 9.90 -13.39 5.84
CA ALA A 67 9.52 -14.04 7.10
C ALA A 67 7.99 -14.01 7.34
N LEU A 68 7.30 -12.99 6.85
CA LEU A 68 5.83 -12.89 6.87
C LEU A 68 5.21 -13.76 5.77
N ASP A 69 5.75 -13.73 4.55
CA ASP A 69 5.32 -14.58 3.43
C ASP A 69 5.45 -16.07 3.77
N GLY A 70 6.58 -16.47 4.38
CA GLY A 70 6.83 -17.84 4.80
C GLY A 70 5.86 -18.35 5.87
N ARG A 71 5.12 -17.45 6.53
CA ARG A 71 4.06 -17.76 7.51
C ARG A 71 2.64 -17.66 6.93
N GLY A 72 2.51 -17.37 5.64
CA GLY A 72 1.22 -17.33 4.93
C GLY A 72 0.45 -16.02 5.10
N TYR A 73 1.11 -14.95 5.54
CA TYR A 73 0.54 -13.60 5.44
C TYR A 73 0.76 -13.09 4.02
N ASN A 74 -0.31 -12.63 3.35
CA ASN A 74 -0.24 -12.15 1.96
C ASN A 74 -0.62 -10.67 1.83
N ASP A 75 -1.48 -10.18 2.73
CA ASP A 75 -1.95 -8.80 2.74
C ASP A 75 -1.26 -8.07 3.88
N TYR A 76 -0.10 -7.47 3.62
CA TYR A 76 0.61 -6.69 4.62
C TYR A 76 1.49 -5.63 3.96
N SER A 77 1.84 -4.60 4.72
CA SER A 77 2.77 -3.56 4.31
C SER A 77 3.87 -3.40 5.36
N VAL A 78 5.12 -3.54 4.93
CA VAL A 78 6.32 -3.32 5.75
C VAL A 78 7.11 -2.14 5.18
N GLN A 79 7.39 -1.15 6.03
CA GLN A 79 8.16 0.04 5.68
C GLN A 79 8.96 0.56 6.86
N ASN A 80 10.05 1.28 6.59
CA ASN A 80 10.77 2.03 7.63
C ASN A 80 9.92 3.18 8.18
N PHE A 81 10.17 3.54 9.44
CA PHE A 81 9.43 4.58 10.15
C PHE A 81 10.38 5.45 10.99
N GLY A 82 10.66 6.67 10.55
CA GLY A 82 11.54 7.60 11.25
C GLY A 82 13.04 7.26 11.14
N SER A 83 13.44 6.00 11.37
CA SER A 83 14.83 5.53 11.25
C SER A 83 14.96 4.24 10.42
N SER A 84 16.20 3.87 10.06
CA SER A 84 16.48 2.60 9.38
C SER A 84 16.27 1.37 10.28
N ARG A 85 16.12 1.57 11.59
CA ARG A 85 15.96 0.52 12.61
C ARG A 85 14.51 0.30 13.01
N ASP A 86 13.67 1.30 12.77
CA ASP A 86 12.27 1.28 13.16
C ASP A 86 11.43 0.96 11.92
N ILE A 87 10.57 -0.04 12.07
CA ILE A 87 9.74 -0.60 11.02
C ILE A 87 8.28 -0.50 11.44
N LEU A 88 7.46 -0.04 10.51
CA LEU A 88 6.02 -0.07 10.61
C LEU A 88 5.49 -1.25 9.79
N ILE A 89 4.74 -2.12 10.46
CA ILE A 89 4.06 -3.28 9.87
C ILE A 89 2.57 -3.01 9.96
N ARG A 90 1.91 -2.98 8.80
CA ARG A 90 0.45 -2.82 8.69
C ARG A 90 -0.15 -4.12 8.18
N MET A 91 -1.16 -4.62 8.85
CA MET A 91 -1.87 -5.84 8.46
C MET A 91 -3.38 -5.64 8.62
N PRO A 92 -4.20 -6.06 7.64
CA PRO A 92 -5.64 -6.13 7.80
C PRO A 92 -6.00 -7.25 8.78
N LEU A 93 -7.10 -7.06 9.50
CA LEU A 93 -7.66 -8.09 10.37
C LEU A 93 -8.62 -8.97 9.59
N LYS A 94 -8.42 -10.29 9.67
CA LYS A 94 -9.41 -11.24 9.15
C LYS A 94 -10.63 -11.29 10.08
N PRO A 95 -11.83 -11.58 9.55
CA PRO A 95 -13.02 -11.72 10.37
C PRO A 95 -12.83 -12.74 11.51
N GLY A 96 -13.11 -12.34 12.75
CA GLY A 96 -12.93 -13.18 13.94
C GLY A 96 -11.51 -13.20 14.53
N GLN A 97 -10.56 -12.46 13.94
CA GLN A 97 -9.21 -12.31 14.47
C GLN A 97 -9.12 -11.09 15.41
N ASN A 98 -8.35 -11.21 16.49
CA ASN A 98 -8.06 -10.10 17.40
C ASN A 98 -6.69 -9.48 17.05
N SER A 99 -6.59 -8.15 17.16
CA SER A 99 -5.33 -7.41 16.99
C SER A 99 -4.25 -7.85 17.96
N ALA A 100 -4.62 -8.13 19.21
CA ALA A 100 -3.66 -8.57 20.23
C ALA A 100 -3.03 -9.92 19.87
N ASP A 101 -3.84 -10.87 19.42
CA ASP A 101 -3.35 -12.21 19.05
C ASP A 101 -2.51 -12.17 17.77
N LEU A 102 -2.93 -11.38 16.78
CA LEU A 102 -2.17 -11.16 15.55
C LEU A 102 -0.81 -10.52 15.83
N SER A 103 -0.79 -9.44 16.62
CA SER A 103 0.46 -8.76 16.96
C SER A 103 1.42 -9.64 17.75
N LYS A 104 0.90 -10.47 18.67
CA LYS A 104 1.70 -11.45 19.39
C LYS A 104 2.29 -12.52 18.46
N ALA A 105 1.48 -13.11 17.59
CA ALA A 105 1.93 -14.13 16.64
C ALA A 105 3.00 -13.59 15.68
N VAL A 106 2.85 -12.34 15.20
CA VAL A 106 3.85 -11.71 14.35
C VAL A 106 5.12 -11.39 15.12
N MET A 107 5.03 -10.86 16.35
CA MET A 107 6.22 -10.62 17.16
C MET A 107 6.98 -11.90 17.50
N GLU A 108 6.29 -12.98 17.87
CA GLU A 108 6.93 -14.28 18.08
C GLU A 108 7.66 -14.74 16.82
N GLY A 109 7.06 -14.50 15.64
CA GLY A 109 7.67 -14.82 14.37
C GLY A 109 8.91 -13.99 14.04
N LEU A 110 8.86 -12.69 14.31
CA LEU A 110 9.98 -11.78 14.09
C LEU A 110 11.11 -12.02 15.08
N SER A 111 10.80 -12.24 16.36
CA SER A 111 11.80 -12.54 17.39
C SER A 111 12.50 -13.89 17.16
N ALA A 112 11.84 -14.84 16.49
CA ALA A 112 12.46 -16.11 16.11
C ALA A 112 13.44 -15.96 14.93
N ASP A 113 13.21 -14.98 14.04
CA ASP A 113 14.10 -14.67 12.91
C ASP A 113 15.25 -13.76 13.36
N ASP A 114 14.94 -12.75 14.18
CA ASP A 114 15.85 -11.77 14.73
C ASP A 114 15.45 -11.41 16.18
N GLY A 115 16.25 -11.91 17.14
CA GLY A 115 16.03 -11.67 18.57
C GLY A 115 16.19 -10.21 19.02
N THR A 116 16.63 -9.30 18.15
CA THR A 116 16.74 -7.86 18.47
C THR A 116 15.44 -7.10 18.25
N ALA A 117 14.42 -7.73 17.65
CA ALA A 117 13.12 -7.12 17.40
C ALA A 117 12.37 -6.78 18.70
N LYS A 118 12.12 -5.49 18.94
CA LYS A 118 11.37 -4.99 20.10
C LYS A 118 10.10 -4.28 19.64
N LEU A 119 8.96 -4.74 20.15
CA LEU A 119 7.67 -4.09 19.92
C LEU A 119 7.63 -2.74 20.66
N ARG A 120 7.42 -1.65 19.92
CA ARG A 120 7.25 -0.31 20.50
C ARG A 120 5.80 0.00 20.79
N ARG A 121 4.94 -0.24 19.80
CA ARG A 121 3.54 0.15 19.86
C ARG A 121 2.69 -0.74 18.95
N VAL A 122 1.46 -0.96 19.37
CA VAL A 122 0.41 -1.58 18.55
C VAL A 122 -0.79 -0.64 18.55
N GLU A 123 -1.27 -0.31 17.37
CA GLU A 123 -2.48 0.48 17.17
C GLU A 123 -3.49 -0.35 16.39
N PHE A 124 -4.73 -0.34 16.87
CA PHE A 124 -5.85 -0.92 16.15
C PHE A 124 -6.59 0.18 15.41
N VAL A 125 -6.75 0.01 14.10
CA VAL A 125 -7.54 0.88 13.26
C VAL A 125 -8.87 0.21 13.01
N GLY A 126 -9.94 0.79 13.54
CA GLY A 126 -11.30 0.25 13.38
C GLY A 126 -11.86 0.47 11.98
N PRO A 127 -12.65 -0.48 11.44
CA PRO A 127 -13.25 -0.39 10.10
C PRO A 127 -14.37 0.67 9.96
N GLN A 128 -14.65 1.47 11.01
CA GLN A 128 -15.66 2.54 10.96
C GLN A 128 -15.10 3.86 10.43
N VAL A 129 -13.86 4.23 10.80
CA VAL A 129 -13.24 5.49 10.34
C VAL A 129 -13.02 5.45 8.83
N GLY A 130 -12.73 4.27 8.30
CA GLY A 130 -12.57 4.02 6.87
C GLY A 130 -13.83 4.23 6.03
N ARG A 131 -14.99 3.74 6.50
CA ARG A 131 -16.26 3.87 5.76
C ARG A 131 -16.76 5.32 5.73
N GLU A 132 -16.66 6.04 6.86
CA GLU A 132 -17.01 7.46 6.88
C GLU A 132 -16.09 8.31 6.00
N LEU A 133 -14.78 8.01 5.95
CA LEU A 133 -13.85 8.70 5.05
C LEU A 133 -13.99 8.28 3.57
N ALA A 134 -14.38 7.05 3.29
CA ALA A 134 -14.60 6.57 1.92
C ALA A 134 -15.92 7.10 1.33
N GLU A 135 -16.96 7.28 2.15
CA GLU A 135 -18.26 7.78 1.72
C GLU A 135 -18.36 9.32 1.73
N ASN A 136 -17.65 10.01 2.64
CA ASN A 136 -17.72 11.47 2.80
C ASN A 136 -16.44 12.23 2.37
N GLY A 137 -15.50 11.56 1.72
CA GLY A 137 -14.22 12.13 1.24
C GLY A 137 -14.33 12.95 -0.04
#